data_AF-A0A7R9K3F1-F1
#
_entry.id   AF-A0A7R9K3F1-F1
#
_cell.length_a   1.000
_cell.length_b   1.000
_cell.length_c   1.000
_cell.angle_alpha   90.00
_cell.angle_beta   90.00
_cell.angle_gamma   90.00
#
_symmetry.space_group_name_H-M   'P 1'
#
loop_
_entity.id
_entity.type
_entity.pdbx_description
1 polymer ?
#
loop_
_entity_poly.entity_id
_entity_poly.type
_entity_poly.pdbx_seq_one_letter_code
_entity_poly.pdbx_strand_id
1 'polypeptide(L)'
;MICLFQARGPKKHLKRLNAPKAWMLDKLGGVYAPRPSTGPHKLRESLPLVIFLRNRLKYALTNCEVKKIVKQRLVKVDGKIRTDPNYPAGFMVGNQRLPIGACKRERECPSREPIERGVLFGTEYSGEIITDGSENMDYGAVQAVERVGVAACTSAEERYKGRLNSEAQHDVITIEKTAEYFRLIYDVKGRFTIHRISSEEAKYKLCKVKRVQTGPKGIPFLVTHDGRTIRYPDPVIRVNDTVQLDIATSKIMDSIKFESGNLCMITGGRNLGRVGTVVNRERHPGSFDIVHIKDSQGHTFATR
;
A
#
# COMPACT_ATOMS: atom_id res chain seq x y z
N MET A 1 14.55 37.60 -32.55
CA MET A 1 13.67 36.74 -33.39
C MET A 1 12.95 35.75 -32.47
N ILE A 2 11.71 36.14 -32.12
CA ILE A 2 10.56 35.38 -31.60
C ILE A 2 10.79 33.95 -31.08
N CYS A 3 10.57 33.75 -29.78
CA CYS A 3 9.73 32.63 -29.33
C CYS A 3 8.92 33.03 -28.09
N LEU A 4 7.71 33.48 -28.40
CA LEU A 4 6.50 33.53 -27.58
C LEU A 4 6.62 32.94 -26.17
N PHE A 5 6.46 33.82 -25.20
CA PHE A 5 5.98 33.59 -23.84
C PHE A 5 4.70 32.72 -23.85
N GLN A 6 4.83 31.40 -24.04
CA GLN A 6 3.68 30.48 -24.03
C GLN A 6 3.36 30.01 -22.61
N ALA A 7 2.91 30.93 -21.76
CA ALA A 7 2.15 30.60 -20.55
C ALA A 7 0.64 30.68 -20.87
N ARG A 8 0.18 29.82 -21.80
CA ARG A 8 -1.25 29.74 -22.17
C ARG A 8 -1.80 28.35 -21.82
N GLY A 9 -2.02 28.12 -20.52
CA GLY A 9 -2.74 26.94 -20.03
C GLY A 9 -1.91 25.68 -19.75
N PRO A 10 -2.58 24.53 -19.50
CA PRO A 10 -1.92 23.30 -19.08
C PRO A 10 -1.04 22.71 -20.19
N LYS A 11 0.20 22.38 -19.86
CA LYS A 11 1.16 21.77 -20.80
C LYS A 11 0.69 20.37 -21.23
N LYS A 12 0.49 20.17 -22.53
CA LYS A 12 0.08 18.89 -23.13
C LYS A 12 1.23 17.92 -23.43
N HIS A 13 2.45 18.44 -23.55
CA HIS A 13 3.63 17.65 -23.93
C HIS A 13 4.57 17.45 -22.75
N LEU A 14 5.20 16.27 -22.68
CA LEU A 14 6.25 15.95 -21.71
C LEU A 14 7.54 15.63 -22.47
N LYS A 15 8.60 16.39 -22.21
CA LYS A 15 9.94 16.11 -22.74
C LYS A 15 10.53 14.89 -22.03
N ARG A 16 11.25 14.06 -22.76
CA ARG A 16 11.78 12.78 -22.26
C ARG A 16 12.78 12.93 -21.12
N LEU A 17 13.64 13.95 -21.19
CA LEU A 17 14.58 14.29 -20.13
C LEU A 17 13.91 14.62 -18.79
N ASN A 18 12.68 15.17 -18.84
CA ASN A 18 11.91 15.54 -17.66
C ASN A 18 10.97 14.42 -17.18
N ALA A 19 10.98 13.27 -17.85
CA ALA A 19 10.18 12.13 -17.45
C ALA A 19 10.70 11.54 -16.12
N PRO A 20 9.82 10.88 -15.33
CA PRO A 20 10.24 10.19 -14.12
C PRO A 20 11.33 9.14 -14.42
N LYS A 21 12.41 9.15 -13.62
CA LYS A 21 13.51 8.17 -13.74
C LYS A 21 13.02 6.72 -13.55
N ALA A 22 11.96 6.52 -12.76
CA ALA A 22 11.35 5.22 -12.49
C ALA A 22 10.80 4.51 -13.74
N TRP A 23 10.55 5.24 -14.84
CA TRP A 23 10.06 4.66 -16.10
C TRP A 23 11.14 3.98 -16.93
N MET A 24 12.42 4.24 -16.64
CA MET A 24 13.56 3.71 -17.40
C MET A 24 13.43 3.95 -18.91
N LEU A 25 13.17 5.21 -19.26
CA LEU A 25 13.24 5.65 -20.66
C LEU A 25 14.70 5.94 -21.02
N ASP A 26 15.12 5.42 -22.16
CA ASP A 26 16.41 5.71 -22.80
C ASP A 26 16.47 7.18 -23.28
N LYS A 27 17.69 7.72 -23.42
CA LYS A 27 17.88 9.12 -23.83
C LYS A 27 17.66 9.36 -25.33
N LEU A 28 17.90 8.34 -26.17
CA LEU A 28 17.97 8.46 -27.64
C LEU A 28 16.66 8.13 -28.37
N GLY A 29 15.71 7.44 -27.73
CA GLY A 29 14.44 6.99 -28.34
C GLY A 29 13.40 8.08 -28.62
N GLY A 30 13.85 9.30 -28.90
CA GLY A 30 13.05 10.46 -29.28
C GLY A 30 12.97 11.58 -28.23
N VAL A 31 12.52 12.76 -28.67
CA VAL A 31 12.49 13.99 -27.86
C VAL A 31 11.41 13.96 -26.76
N TYR A 32 10.31 13.24 -27.00
CA TYR A 32 9.12 13.24 -26.14
C TYR A 32 8.93 11.91 -25.40
N ALA A 33 8.33 11.99 -24.21
CA ALA A 33 7.84 10.86 -23.45
C ALA A 33 6.31 10.82 -23.48
N PRO A 34 5.68 9.64 -23.32
CA PRO A 34 4.23 9.58 -23.15
C PRO A 34 3.83 10.35 -21.90
N ARG A 35 3.03 11.39 -22.08
CA ARG A 35 2.45 12.14 -20.96
C ARG A 35 1.21 11.39 -20.45
N PRO A 36 1.16 10.99 -19.16
CA PRO A 36 -0.03 10.37 -18.60
C PRO A 36 -1.22 11.32 -18.67
N SER A 37 -2.39 10.76 -18.98
CA SER A 37 -3.66 11.48 -18.90
C SER A 37 -3.99 11.83 -17.44
N THR A 38 -4.89 12.78 -17.23
CA THR A 38 -5.43 13.05 -15.89
C THR A 38 -6.22 11.83 -15.42
N GLY A 39 -5.89 11.32 -14.24
CA GLY A 39 -6.53 10.13 -13.69
C GLY A 39 -6.29 10.01 -12.19
N PRO A 40 -6.50 8.81 -11.61
CA PRO A 40 -6.37 8.55 -10.18
C PRO A 40 -5.00 8.96 -9.61
N HIS A 41 -3.95 8.63 -10.37
CA HIS A 41 -2.57 8.71 -9.89
C HIS A 41 -1.84 9.94 -10.42
N LYS A 42 -0.87 10.43 -9.63
CA LYS A 42 -0.02 11.57 -10.02
C LYS A 42 0.97 11.17 -11.10
N LEU A 43 1.42 12.14 -11.92
CA LEU A 43 2.34 11.90 -13.03
C LEU A 43 3.68 11.24 -12.62
N ARG A 44 4.25 11.61 -11.47
CA ARG A 44 5.54 11.05 -11.00
C ARG A 44 5.43 9.68 -10.33
N GLU A 45 4.22 9.30 -9.92
CA GLU A 45 3.92 8.10 -9.14
C GLU A 45 3.12 7.07 -9.95
N SER A 46 2.81 7.39 -11.21
CA SER A 46 2.11 6.51 -12.13
C SER A 46 3.03 6.02 -13.24
N LEU A 47 2.63 4.92 -13.85
CA LEU A 47 3.19 4.33 -15.05
C LEU A 47 2.10 4.25 -16.12
N PRO A 48 2.25 4.97 -17.25
CA PRO A 48 1.25 4.94 -18.32
C PRO A 48 1.21 3.57 -19.01
N LEU A 49 0.02 3.14 -19.48
CA LEU A 49 -0.15 1.83 -20.14
C LEU A 49 0.76 1.64 -21.37
N VAL A 50 1.12 2.71 -22.08
CA VAL A 50 2.13 2.65 -23.16
C VAL A 50 3.47 2.08 -22.68
N ILE A 51 3.95 2.55 -21.53
CA ILE A 51 5.23 2.09 -20.99
C ILE A 51 5.10 0.67 -20.45
N PHE A 52 3.95 0.33 -19.88
CA PHE A 52 3.65 -1.02 -19.40
C PHE A 52 3.73 -2.06 -20.52
N LEU A 53 2.97 -1.86 -21.60
CA LEU A 53 2.88 -2.81 -22.71
C LEU A 53 4.16 -2.88 -23.56
N ARG A 54 4.84 -1.74 -23.76
CA ARG A 54 6.04 -1.66 -24.62
C ARG A 54 7.33 -2.01 -23.88
N ASN A 55 7.65 -1.28 -22.81
CA ASN A 55 8.99 -1.36 -22.21
C ASN A 55 9.11 -2.51 -21.19
N ARG A 56 8.00 -2.92 -20.57
CA ARG A 56 8.03 -3.93 -19.50
C ARG A 56 7.61 -5.30 -19.99
N LEU A 57 6.40 -5.42 -20.57
CA LEU A 57 5.90 -6.69 -21.09
C LEU A 57 6.43 -7.05 -22.49
N LYS A 58 6.87 -6.04 -23.26
CA LYS A 58 7.38 -6.20 -24.63
C LYS A 58 6.37 -6.85 -25.60
N TYR A 59 5.07 -6.71 -25.36
CA TYR A 59 4.03 -7.15 -26.29
C TYR A 59 3.87 -6.24 -27.51
N ALA A 60 4.38 -5.01 -27.40
CA ALA A 60 4.42 -4.07 -28.50
C ALA A 60 5.85 -3.53 -28.62
N LEU A 61 6.28 -3.28 -29.85
CA LEU A 61 7.52 -2.60 -30.17
C LEU A 61 7.25 -1.10 -30.38
N THR A 62 6.13 -0.76 -31.02
CA THR A 62 5.79 0.63 -31.38
C THR A 62 4.58 1.17 -30.62
N ASN A 63 4.46 2.50 -30.54
CA ASN A 63 3.28 3.15 -29.94
C ASN A 63 1.98 2.86 -30.71
N CYS A 64 2.09 2.59 -32.03
CA CYS A 64 0.94 2.30 -32.89
C CYS A 64 0.35 0.93 -32.55
N GLU A 65 1.19 -0.08 -32.31
CA GLU A 65 0.77 -1.40 -31.83
C GLU A 65 0.07 -1.31 -30.48
N VAL A 66 0.63 -0.54 -29.53
CA VAL A 66 -0.03 -0.34 -28.23
C VAL A 66 -1.44 0.21 -28.41
N LYS A 67 -1.62 1.22 -29.28
CA LYS A 67 -2.96 1.77 -29.57
C LYS A 67 -3.89 0.71 -30.13
N LYS A 68 -3.40 -0.21 -30.98
CA LYS A 68 -4.21 -1.32 -31.51
C LYS A 68 -4.65 -2.26 -30.37
N ILE A 69 -3.73 -2.67 -29.50
CA ILE A 69 -4.02 -3.56 -28.35
C ILE A 69 -5.07 -2.94 -27.43
N VAL A 70 -4.88 -1.69 -27.04
CA VAL A 70 -5.77 -1.01 -26.10
C VAL A 70 -7.15 -0.76 -26.73
N LYS A 71 -7.21 -0.44 -28.03
CA LYS A 71 -8.50 -0.23 -28.73
C LYS A 71 -9.30 -1.52 -28.94
N GLN A 72 -8.66 -2.68 -28.91
CA GLN A 72 -9.35 -3.98 -28.90
C GLN A 72 -10.06 -4.27 -27.57
N ARG A 73 -9.98 -3.36 -26.57
CA ARG A 73 -10.66 -3.46 -25.26
C ARG A 73 -10.22 -4.66 -24.39
N LEU A 74 -9.01 -5.18 -24.65
CA LEU A 74 -8.49 -6.39 -23.98
C LEU A 74 -7.85 -6.12 -22.62
N VAL A 75 -7.48 -4.86 -22.36
CA VAL A 75 -6.78 -4.45 -21.14
C VAL A 75 -7.80 -3.85 -20.18
N LYS A 76 -7.91 -4.45 -18.99
CA LYS A 76 -8.68 -3.89 -17.89
C LYS A 76 -7.72 -3.42 -16.80
N VAL A 77 -8.05 -2.29 -16.21
CA VAL A 77 -7.39 -1.77 -15.00
C VAL A 77 -8.45 -1.70 -13.91
N ASP A 78 -8.20 -2.40 -12.80
CA ASP A 78 -9.14 -2.61 -11.71
C ASP A 78 -10.53 -3.07 -12.19
N GLY A 79 -10.56 -4.10 -13.06
CA GLY A 79 -11.79 -4.67 -13.61
C GLY A 79 -12.52 -3.81 -14.65
N LYS A 80 -12.10 -2.56 -14.87
CA LYS A 80 -12.70 -1.65 -15.88
C LYS A 80 -11.87 -1.63 -17.15
N ILE A 81 -12.52 -1.81 -18.29
CA ILE A 81 -11.89 -1.72 -19.61
C ILE A 81 -11.35 -0.30 -19.81
N ARG A 82 -10.07 -0.16 -20.17
CA ARG A 82 -9.46 1.13 -20.48
C ARG A 82 -9.08 1.19 -21.95
N THR A 83 -9.57 2.22 -22.64
CA THR A 83 -9.27 2.51 -24.05
C THR A 83 -8.13 3.52 -24.23
N ASP A 84 -7.73 4.18 -23.16
CA ASP A 84 -6.71 5.23 -23.20
C ASP A 84 -5.30 4.62 -23.03
N PRO A 85 -4.40 4.76 -24.02
CA PRO A 85 -3.05 4.19 -23.92
C PRO A 85 -2.21 4.93 -22.87
N ASN A 86 -2.51 6.19 -22.60
CA ASN A 86 -1.78 7.01 -21.63
C ASN A 86 -2.47 7.04 -20.25
N TYR A 87 -3.37 6.09 -19.97
CA TYR A 87 -4.00 5.99 -18.66
C TYR A 87 -2.92 5.81 -17.57
N PRO A 88 -2.93 6.63 -16.50
CA PRO A 88 -1.97 6.51 -15.40
C PRO A 88 -2.37 5.32 -14.51
N ALA A 89 -1.74 4.16 -14.73
CA ALA A 89 -1.82 3.04 -13.80
C ALA A 89 -0.68 3.13 -12.79
N GLY A 90 -0.91 2.88 -11.51
CA GLY A 90 0.16 2.93 -10.53
C GLY A 90 -0.32 3.02 -9.11
N PHE A 91 0.40 3.83 -8.33
CA PHE A 91 0.17 4.05 -6.92
C PHE A 91 0.01 5.55 -6.68
N MET A 92 -0.82 5.95 -5.71
CA MET A 92 -0.86 7.33 -5.23
C MET A 92 -0.21 7.45 -3.85
N VAL A 93 0.83 8.27 -3.75
CA VAL A 93 1.32 8.80 -2.47
C VAL A 93 0.56 10.07 -2.13
N GLY A 94 -0.17 10.04 -1.03
CA GLY A 94 -0.72 11.24 -0.43
C GLY A 94 0.33 11.98 0.39
N ASN A 95 1.10 12.91 -0.21
CA ASN A 95 1.62 14.04 0.57
C ASN A 95 0.41 14.86 1.01
N GLN A 96 0.07 14.81 2.30
CA GLN A 96 -0.88 15.74 2.87
C GLN A 96 -0.27 17.14 2.77
N ARG A 97 -1.01 18.11 2.23
CA ARG A 97 -0.78 19.54 2.51
C ARG A 97 -2.00 19.91 3.33
N LEU A 98 -1.86 19.90 4.65
CA LEU A 98 -2.92 20.40 5.51
C LEU A 98 -3.09 21.90 5.20
N PRO A 99 -4.32 22.41 5.01
CA PRO A 99 -4.54 23.84 4.90
C PRO A 99 -4.17 24.49 6.25
N ILE A 100 -3.29 25.49 6.18
CA ILE A 100 -3.02 26.40 7.27
C ILE A 100 -4.30 27.23 7.48
N GLY A 101 -4.89 27.15 8.68
CA GLY A 101 -5.78 28.17 9.21
C GLY A 101 -7.28 27.96 9.00
N ALA A 102 -7.95 27.47 10.04
CA ALA A 102 -9.19 28.08 10.54
C ALA A 102 -9.31 27.79 12.04
N CYS A 103 -8.88 28.77 12.83
CA CYS A 103 -9.17 28.89 14.25
C CYS A 103 -10.66 29.18 14.44
N LYS A 104 -11.40 28.35 15.18
CA LYS A 104 -12.52 28.78 16.02
C LYS A 104 -12.57 27.93 17.30
N ARG A 105 -12.66 28.66 18.41
CA ARG A 105 -12.81 28.24 19.81
C ARG A 105 -14.19 27.62 20.05
N GLU A 106 -14.25 26.66 20.98
CA GLU A 106 -15.32 26.34 21.95
C GLU A 106 -14.73 25.23 22.83
N ARG A 107 -14.11 25.54 23.98
CA ARG A 107 -14.66 25.66 25.36
C ARG A 107 -15.44 24.43 25.85
N GLU A 108 -14.99 23.97 27.02
CA GLU A 108 -15.62 23.14 28.07
C GLU A 108 -15.56 21.60 27.96
N CYS A 109 -14.65 21.03 28.77
CA CYS A 109 -14.91 19.82 29.56
C CYS A 109 -15.86 20.19 30.71
N PRO A 110 -16.71 19.26 31.20
CA PRO A 110 -16.27 18.50 32.37
C PRO A 110 -16.78 17.04 32.49
N SER A 111 -15.97 16.25 33.23
CA SER A 111 -16.32 15.15 34.16
C SER A 111 -17.10 13.91 33.70
N ARG A 112 -16.46 12.73 33.83
CA ARG A 112 -17.03 11.40 34.22
C ARG A 112 -15.83 10.45 34.45
N GLU A 113 -15.35 10.30 35.69
CA GLU A 113 -15.77 9.40 36.79
C GLU A 113 -14.80 8.19 36.92
N PRO A 114 -14.41 7.78 38.14
CA PRO A 114 -13.34 6.80 38.36
C PRO A 114 -13.85 5.36 38.28
N ILE A 115 -13.04 4.47 37.70
CA ILE A 115 -13.29 3.03 37.65
C ILE A 115 -13.08 2.44 39.05
N GLU A 116 -14.14 1.84 39.59
CA GLU A 116 -14.14 1.08 40.83
C GLU A 116 -13.22 -0.15 40.75
N ARG A 117 -12.57 -0.41 41.89
CA ARG A 117 -11.73 -1.58 42.15
C ARG A 117 -12.60 -2.84 42.22
N GLY A 118 -12.45 -3.70 41.22
CA GLY A 118 -12.89 -5.10 41.28
C GLY A 118 -11.85 -5.96 42.00
N VAL A 119 -12.31 -6.58 43.08
CA VAL A 119 -11.63 -7.53 43.97
C VAL A 119 -11.00 -8.69 43.17
N LEU A 120 -9.68 -8.91 43.32
CA LEU A 120 -9.05 -10.19 43.02
C LEU A 120 -8.73 -10.88 44.36
N PHE A 121 -9.50 -11.92 44.65
CA PHE A 121 -9.18 -12.92 45.66
C PHE A 121 -7.84 -13.59 45.33
N GLY A 122 -7.00 -13.70 46.34
CA GLY A 122 -5.69 -14.35 46.26
C GLY A 122 -5.76 -15.88 46.25
N THR A 123 -4.58 -16.45 46.01
CA THR A 123 -3.98 -17.69 46.53
C THR A 123 -2.78 -17.94 45.60
N GLU A 124 -1.59 -17.49 45.98
CA GLU A 124 -0.61 -18.15 46.84
C GLU A 124 0.41 -18.98 46.06
N TYR A 125 1.66 -18.63 46.35
CA TYR A 125 2.90 -19.29 45.97
C TYR A 125 3.06 -20.63 46.68
N SER A 126 4.04 -21.40 46.19
CA SER A 126 4.90 -22.38 46.89
C SER A 126 4.66 -23.88 46.60
N GLY A 127 5.78 -24.60 46.53
CA GLY A 127 5.93 -26.00 46.14
C GLY A 127 7.29 -26.17 45.45
N GLU A 128 8.39 -25.91 46.15
CA GLU A 128 9.24 -26.90 46.83
C GLU A 128 9.97 -27.86 45.87
N ILE A 129 11.30 -27.71 45.89
CA ILE A 129 12.30 -28.56 45.26
C ILE A 129 12.64 -29.65 46.28
N ILE A 130 12.35 -30.91 45.95
CA ILE A 130 12.91 -32.07 46.67
C ILE A 130 13.82 -32.79 45.69
N THR A 131 15.10 -32.79 46.01
CA THR A 131 16.13 -33.64 45.41
C THR A 131 16.28 -34.87 46.28
N ASP A 132 16.13 -36.07 45.71
CA ASP A 132 16.76 -37.31 46.18
C ASP A 132 16.98 -38.23 44.96
N GLY A 133 18.11 -38.94 44.96
CA GLY A 133 18.68 -39.58 43.77
C GLY A 133 18.30 -41.03 43.49
N SER A 134 18.78 -41.46 42.32
CA SER A 134 19.03 -42.84 41.81
C SER A 134 17.85 -43.78 41.59
N GLU A 135 17.49 -44.06 40.32
CA GLU A 135 17.88 -45.29 39.58
C GLU A 135 17.13 -45.40 38.22
N ASN A 136 17.92 -45.62 37.16
CA ASN A 136 17.70 -46.37 35.91
C ASN A 136 16.38 -46.32 35.10
N MET A 137 16.59 -46.01 33.81
CA MET A 137 15.89 -46.46 32.60
C MET A 137 14.40 -46.16 32.43
N ASP A 138 14.09 -45.23 31.53
CA ASP A 138 13.33 -45.60 30.33
C ASP A 138 13.52 -44.58 29.18
N TYR A 139 14.19 -45.05 28.13
CA TYR A 139 14.29 -44.40 26.83
C TYR A 139 12.92 -44.41 26.14
N GLY A 140 12.07 -43.43 26.45
CA GLY A 140 10.73 -43.35 25.83
C GLY A 140 10.11 -41.95 25.75
N ALA A 141 10.58 -40.96 26.52
CA ALA A 141 9.93 -39.65 26.61
C ALA A 141 10.66 -38.51 25.88
N VAL A 142 11.90 -38.73 25.42
CA VAL A 142 12.73 -37.68 24.77
C VAL A 142 12.36 -37.48 23.30
N GLN A 143 11.59 -38.40 22.68
CA GLN A 143 11.16 -38.30 21.29
C GLN A 143 9.84 -37.53 21.05
N ALA A 144 9.13 -37.11 22.11
CA ALA A 144 7.89 -36.34 21.98
C ALA A 144 8.11 -34.82 22.02
N VAL A 145 9.19 -34.33 22.62
CA VAL A 145 9.43 -32.88 22.78
C VAL A 145 10.17 -32.29 21.57
N GLU A 146 10.99 -33.07 20.85
CA GLU A 146 11.64 -32.61 19.61
C GLU A 146 10.72 -32.68 18.37
N ARG A 147 9.63 -33.45 18.40
CA ARG A 147 8.65 -33.48 17.29
C ARG A 147 7.62 -32.35 17.34
N VAL A 148 7.34 -31.79 18.51
CA VAL A 148 6.49 -30.58 18.63
C VAL A 148 7.27 -29.32 18.26
N GLY A 149 8.58 -29.30 18.52
CA GLY A 149 9.47 -28.18 18.15
C GLY A 149 9.59 -27.97 16.64
N VAL A 150 9.81 -29.03 15.87
CA VAL A 150 10.05 -28.90 14.42
C VAL A 150 8.76 -28.72 13.61
N ALA A 151 7.61 -29.24 14.07
CA ALA A 151 6.31 -29.02 13.43
C ALA A 151 5.72 -27.61 13.66
N ALA A 152 6.11 -26.94 14.75
CA ALA A 152 5.78 -25.53 14.98
C ALA A 152 6.63 -24.59 14.10
N CYS A 153 7.86 -25.00 13.74
CA CYS A 153 8.72 -24.24 12.84
C CYS A 153 8.25 -24.31 11.38
N THR A 154 7.81 -25.47 10.90
CA THR A 154 7.32 -25.61 9.51
C THR A 154 5.95 -24.96 9.29
N SER A 155 5.09 -24.91 10.31
CA SER A 155 3.83 -24.16 10.25
C SER A 155 4.00 -22.65 10.46
N ALA A 156 5.09 -22.20 11.09
CA ALA A 156 5.47 -20.78 11.16
C ALA A 156 6.04 -20.28 9.83
N GLU A 157 6.82 -21.10 9.11
CA GLU A 157 7.31 -20.80 7.76
C GLU A 157 6.21 -20.86 6.69
N GLU A 158 5.21 -21.74 6.84
CA GLU A 158 4.02 -21.75 5.96
C GLU A 158 3.04 -20.61 6.29
N ARG A 159 2.92 -20.20 7.56
CA ARG A 159 2.30 -18.90 7.92
C ARG A 159 3.08 -17.71 7.40
N TYR A 160 4.39 -17.85 7.17
CA TYR A 160 5.24 -16.82 6.57
C TYR A 160 5.06 -16.73 5.05
N LYS A 161 4.83 -17.86 4.37
CA LYS A 161 4.47 -17.89 2.94
C LYS A 161 3.08 -17.30 2.65
N GLY A 162 2.13 -17.43 3.58
CA GLY A 162 0.83 -16.73 3.52
C GLY A 162 0.88 -15.24 3.90
N ARG A 163 2.01 -14.77 4.47
CA ARG A 163 2.24 -13.39 4.90
C ARG A 163 3.10 -12.58 3.90
N LEU A 164 3.46 -13.21 2.78
CA LEU A 164 4.07 -12.57 1.60
C LEU A 164 3.07 -11.75 0.76
N ASN A 165 1.88 -11.49 1.29
CA ASN A 165 1.07 -10.34 0.89
C ASN A 165 1.75 -9.07 1.41
N SER A 166 2.92 -8.77 0.85
CA SER A 166 3.45 -7.41 0.84
C SER A 166 2.28 -6.45 0.57
N GLU A 167 2.05 -5.53 1.49
CA GLU A 167 0.86 -4.68 1.57
C GLU A 167 0.86 -3.64 0.44
N ALA A 168 0.65 -4.14 -0.76
CA ALA A 168 0.94 -3.45 -1.99
C ALA A 168 -0.40 -2.85 -2.48
N GLN A 169 -0.62 -1.57 -2.17
CA GLN A 169 -1.84 -0.80 -2.51
C GLN A 169 -1.86 -0.43 -4.01
N HIS A 170 -1.64 -1.39 -4.89
CA HIS A 170 -1.36 -1.15 -6.29
C HIS A 170 -2.51 -1.55 -7.19
N ASP A 171 -2.60 -0.89 -8.34
CA ASP A 171 -3.57 -1.25 -9.39
C ASP A 171 -3.37 -2.68 -9.87
N VAL A 172 -4.49 -3.35 -10.13
CA VAL A 172 -4.52 -4.67 -10.75
C VAL A 172 -4.80 -4.48 -12.24
N ILE A 173 -3.87 -4.92 -13.08
CA ILE A 173 -4.00 -4.89 -14.53
C ILE A 173 -4.27 -6.31 -15.01
N THR A 174 -5.33 -6.49 -15.79
CA THR A 174 -5.72 -7.79 -16.31
C THR A 174 -5.74 -7.76 -17.83
N ILE A 175 -5.22 -8.81 -18.45
CA ILE A 175 -5.27 -9.01 -19.90
C ILE A 175 -6.14 -10.23 -20.17
N GLU A 176 -7.28 -10.01 -20.82
CA GLU A 176 -8.30 -11.06 -20.95
C GLU A 176 -7.88 -12.19 -21.89
N LYS A 177 -7.19 -11.87 -22.99
CA LYS A 177 -6.78 -12.89 -23.98
C LYS A 177 -5.78 -13.89 -23.43
N THR A 178 -4.88 -13.45 -22.55
CA THR A 178 -3.85 -14.30 -21.95
C THR A 178 -4.24 -14.79 -20.56
N ALA A 179 -5.38 -14.33 -20.03
CA ALA A 179 -5.82 -14.59 -18.66
C ALA A 179 -4.74 -14.30 -17.59
N GLU A 180 -3.87 -13.31 -17.85
CA GLU A 180 -2.81 -12.92 -16.94
C GLU A 180 -3.21 -11.69 -16.11
N TYR A 181 -2.93 -11.77 -14.82
CA TYR A 181 -3.17 -10.71 -13.84
C TYR A 181 -1.83 -10.15 -13.36
N PHE A 182 -1.74 -8.84 -13.26
CA PHE A 182 -0.52 -8.14 -12.90
C PHE A 182 -0.78 -7.12 -11.78
N ARG A 183 0.13 -7.05 -10.80
CA ARG A 183 0.21 -5.99 -9.79
C ARG A 183 1.42 -5.12 -10.07
N LEU A 184 1.27 -3.81 -9.95
CA LEU A 184 2.37 -2.86 -10.11
C LEU A 184 3.07 -2.57 -8.78
N ILE A 185 4.14 -3.29 -8.43
CA ILE A 185 4.84 -3.12 -7.14
C ILE A 185 6.11 -2.26 -7.30
N TYR A 186 6.48 -1.50 -6.27
CA TYR A 186 7.81 -0.86 -6.22
C TYR A 186 8.90 -1.85 -5.82
N ASP A 187 10.01 -1.81 -6.55
CA ASP A 187 11.28 -2.41 -6.17
C ASP A 187 12.01 -1.55 -5.14
N VAL A 188 12.96 -2.12 -4.39
CA VAL A 188 13.81 -1.46 -3.39
C VAL A 188 14.62 -0.29 -3.97
N LYS A 189 14.83 -0.30 -5.30
CA LYS A 189 15.46 0.81 -6.05
C LYS A 189 14.50 1.94 -6.44
N GLY A 190 13.23 1.84 -6.07
CA GLY A 190 12.20 2.82 -6.41
C GLY A 190 11.70 2.75 -7.86
N ARG A 191 11.78 1.57 -8.47
CA ARG A 191 11.32 1.32 -9.85
C ARG A 191 10.01 0.54 -9.81
N PHE A 192 9.16 0.74 -10.81
CA PHE A 192 8.00 -0.13 -10.99
C PHE A 192 8.44 -1.49 -11.52
N THR A 193 7.94 -2.53 -10.87
CA THR A 193 8.06 -3.93 -11.28
C THR A 193 6.67 -4.50 -11.50
N ILE A 194 6.60 -5.43 -12.45
CA ILE A 194 5.36 -6.12 -12.77
C ILE A 194 5.42 -7.44 -12.02
N HIS A 195 4.50 -7.62 -11.09
CA HIS A 195 4.33 -8.88 -10.37
C HIS A 195 3.15 -9.64 -10.99
N ARG A 196 3.35 -10.89 -11.38
CA ARG A 196 2.27 -11.77 -11.85
C ARG A 196 1.47 -12.26 -10.65
N ILE A 197 0.15 -12.30 -10.76
CA ILE A 197 -0.74 -12.69 -9.67
C ILE A 197 -1.68 -13.82 -10.11
N SER A 198 -2.17 -14.60 -9.13
CA SER A 198 -3.33 -15.46 -9.26
C SER A 198 -4.64 -14.65 -9.43
N SER A 199 -5.70 -15.31 -9.92
CA SER A 199 -7.02 -14.71 -10.11
C SER A 199 -7.75 -14.39 -8.80
N GLU A 200 -7.38 -15.02 -7.69
CA GLU A 200 -8.02 -14.81 -6.39
C GLU A 200 -7.55 -13.50 -5.75
N GLU A 201 -6.24 -13.28 -5.73
CA GLU A 201 -5.61 -12.04 -5.27
C GLU A 201 -5.91 -10.84 -6.18
N ALA A 202 -6.30 -11.10 -7.43
CA ALA A 202 -6.73 -10.07 -8.36
C ALA A 202 -8.12 -9.50 -8.02
N LYS A 203 -8.92 -10.16 -7.18
CA LYS A 203 -10.27 -9.69 -6.81
C LYS A 203 -10.24 -8.52 -5.85
N TYR A 204 -9.22 -8.46 -4.99
CA TYR A 204 -9.12 -7.43 -3.95
C TYR A 204 -7.93 -6.50 -4.16
N LYS A 205 -8.09 -5.28 -3.68
CA LYS A 205 -7.07 -4.24 -3.67
C LYS A 205 -7.01 -3.59 -2.29
N LEU A 206 -5.81 -3.27 -1.82
CA LEU A 206 -5.63 -2.45 -0.63
C LEU A 206 -5.65 -0.98 -1.02
N CYS A 207 -6.32 -0.16 -0.23
CA CYS A 207 -6.43 1.27 -0.45
C CYS A 207 -6.20 2.05 0.84
N LYS A 208 -5.18 2.92 0.86
CA LYS A 208 -5.00 3.86 1.98
C LYS A 208 -6.07 4.94 2.00
N VAL A 209 -6.57 5.25 3.19
CA VAL A 209 -7.50 6.34 3.47
C VAL A 209 -6.74 7.65 3.56
N LYS A 210 -7.10 8.59 2.69
CA LYS A 210 -6.46 9.91 2.63
C LYS A 210 -7.17 10.94 3.49
N ARG A 211 -8.50 10.89 3.53
CA ARG A 211 -9.33 11.77 4.34
C ARG A 211 -10.69 11.12 4.59
N VAL A 212 -11.24 11.42 5.76
CA VAL A 212 -12.62 11.12 6.14
C VAL A 212 -13.34 12.45 6.24
N GLN A 213 -14.47 12.58 5.56
CA GLN A 213 -15.26 13.80 5.56
C GLN A 213 -16.75 13.46 5.61
N THR A 214 -17.54 14.38 6.14
CA THR A 214 -19.00 14.28 6.14
C THR A 214 -19.54 15.09 4.97
N GLY A 215 -20.37 14.45 4.14
CA GLY A 215 -21.00 15.04 2.98
C GLY A 215 -22.32 15.75 3.31
N PRO A 216 -23.03 16.22 2.27
CA PRO A 216 -24.39 16.74 2.45
C PRO A 216 -25.28 15.67 3.08
N LYS A 217 -26.23 16.09 3.93
CA LYS A 217 -27.11 15.22 4.73
C LYS A 217 -26.40 14.41 5.83
N GLY A 218 -25.22 14.84 6.28
CA GLY A 218 -24.52 14.18 7.39
C GLY A 218 -23.94 12.81 7.04
N ILE A 219 -23.83 12.47 5.75
CA ILE A 219 -23.37 11.14 5.31
C ILE A 219 -21.84 11.09 5.34
N PRO A 220 -21.21 10.22 6.15
CA PRO A 220 -19.75 10.07 6.15
C PRO A 220 -19.27 9.40 4.85
N PHE A 221 -18.15 9.88 4.33
CA PHE A 221 -17.46 9.27 3.20
C PHE A 221 -15.93 9.27 3.37
N LEU A 222 -15.29 8.20 2.90
CA LEU A 222 -13.85 8.07 2.80
C LEU A 222 -13.40 8.46 1.42
N VAL A 223 -12.25 9.13 1.32
CA VAL A 223 -11.52 9.27 0.06
C VAL A 223 -10.25 8.44 0.14
N THR A 224 -10.12 7.50 -0.78
CA THR A 224 -8.95 6.65 -0.92
C THR A 224 -7.85 7.31 -1.73
N HIS A 225 -6.66 6.74 -1.70
CA HIS A 225 -5.52 7.14 -2.52
C HIS A 225 -5.81 7.06 -4.03
N ASP A 226 -6.65 6.14 -4.50
CA ASP A 226 -7.06 6.05 -5.92
C ASP A 226 -8.09 7.12 -6.33
N GLY A 227 -8.46 8.01 -5.42
CA GLY A 227 -9.55 8.97 -5.65
C GLY A 227 -10.93 8.33 -5.68
N ARG A 228 -11.09 7.06 -5.26
CA ARG A 228 -12.40 6.46 -5.03
C ARG A 228 -13.01 7.02 -3.74
N THR A 229 -14.31 7.31 -3.78
CA THR A 229 -15.10 7.74 -2.64
C THR A 229 -16.01 6.61 -2.18
N ILE A 230 -15.88 6.22 -0.91
CA ILE A 230 -16.70 5.15 -0.31
C ILE A 230 -17.63 5.82 0.69
N ARG A 231 -18.93 5.59 0.53
CA ARG A 231 -19.97 6.12 1.44
C ARG A 231 -20.25 5.12 2.55
N TYR A 232 -20.67 5.62 3.71
CA TYR A 232 -20.98 4.81 4.88
C TYR A 232 -19.82 3.88 5.31
N PRO A 233 -18.63 4.44 5.57
CA PRO A 233 -17.57 3.67 6.19
C PRO A 233 -17.88 3.38 7.66
N ASP A 234 -17.26 2.32 8.18
CA ASP A 234 -17.28 2.05 9.60
C ASP A 234 -16.60 3.19 10.38
N PRO A 235 -17.17 3.65 11.52
CA PRO A 235 -16.61 4.74 12.33
C PRO A 235 -15.20 4.48 12.87
N VAL A 236 -14.76 3.23 12.86
CA VAL A 236 -13.44 2.80 13.34
C VAL A 236 -12.33 3.29 12.41
N ILE A 237 -12.63 3.52 11.13
CA ILE A 237 -11.65 3.83 10.08
C ILE A 237 -11.21 5.28 10.19
N ARG A 238 -9.90 5.49 10.40
CA ARG A 238 -9.28 6.82 10.52
C ARG A 238 -8.39 7.13 9.32
N VAL A 239 -7.90 8.36 9.31
CA VAL A 239 -6.93 8.82 8.29
C VAL A 239 -5.63 8.06 8.44
N ASN A 240 -5.03 7.66 7.31
CA ASN A 240 -3.81 6.85 7.17
C ASN A 240 -3.98 5.34 7.40
N ASP A 241 -5.16 4.88 7.78
CA ASP A 241 -5.48 3.44 7.79
C ASP A 241 -5.59 2.91 6.36
N THR A 242 -5.55 1.59 6.22
CA THR A 242 -5.70 0.92 4.93
C THR A 242 -6.96 0.06 4.92
N VAL A 243 -7.61 0.01 3.77
CA VAL A 243 -8.90 -0.65 3.59
C VAL A 243 -8.76 -1.64 2.44
N GLN A 244 -9.18 -2.87 2.67
CA GLN A 244 -9.29 -3.88 1.64
C GLN A 244 -10.62 -3.70 0.89
N LEU A 245 -10.51 -3.44 -0.41
CA LEU A 245 -11.64 -3.27 -1.31
C LEU A 245 -11.76 -4.46 -2.24
N ASP A 246 -12.98 -4.94 -2.41
CA ASP A 246 -13.34 -5.79 -3.52
C ASP A 246 -13.49 -4.93 -4.80
N ILE A 247 -12.85 -5.33 -5.89
CA ILE A 247 -12.82 -4.55 -7.13
C ILE A 247 -14.20 -4.53 -7.80
N ALA A 248 -14.95 -5.63 -7.73
CA ALA A 248 -16.25 -5.75 -8.38
C ALA A 248 -17.31 -4.88 -7.69
N THR A 249 -17.44 -5.03 -6.38
CA THR A 249 -18.47 -4.32 -5.62
C THR A 249 -18.04 -2.95 -5.11
N SER A 250 -16.73 -2.66 -5.09
CA SER A 250 -16.17 -1.45 -4.47
C SER A 250 -16.57 -1.27 -2.99
N LYS A 251 -16.91 -2.36 -2.32
CA LYS A 251 -17.22 -2.40 -0.88
C LYS A 251 -15.97 -2.75 -0.08
N ILE A 252 -16.00 -2.35 1.19
CA ILE A 252 -14.96 -2.66 2.16
C ILE A 252 -15.16 -4.09 2.63
N MET A 253 -14.09 -4.90 2.58
CA MET A 253 -14.06 -6.22 3.21
C MET A 253 -13.48 -6.12 4.62
N ASP A 254 -12.29 -5.55 4.72
CA ASP A 254 -11.54 -5.46 5.96
C ASP A 254 -10.81 -4.11 6.04
N SER A 255 -10.48 -3.68 7.26
CA SER A 255 -9.75 -2.46 7.54
C SER A 255 -8.57 -2.75 8.47
N ILE A 256 -7.38 -2.34 8.04
CA ILE A 256 -6.14 -2.49 8.78
C ILE A 256 -5.78 -1.11 9.35
N LYS A 257 -5.73 -1.03 10.69
CA LYS A 257 -5.40 0.19 11.43
C LYS A 257 -3.92 0.54 11.29
N PHE A 258 -3.61 1.83 11.36
CA PHE A 258 -2.24 2.32 11.37
C PHE A 258 -1.70 2.43 12.81
N GLU A 259 -1.10 1.34 13.29
CA GLU A 259 -0.54 1.20 14.64
C GLU A 259 0.91 0.67 14.60
N SER A 260 1.65 0.84 15.69
CA SER A 260 2.99 0.26 15.86
C SER A 260 2.91 -1.27 15.85
N GLY A 261 3.87 -1.91 15.17
CA GLY A 261 3.91 -3.36 14.97
C GLY A 261 3.33 -3.83 13.64
N ASN A 262 2.60 -2.97 12.93
CA ASN A 262 2.09 -3.31 11.61
C ASN A 262 3.18 -3.18 10.54
N LEU A 263 3.06 -4.01 9.51
CA LEU A 263 3.90 -3.90 8.33
C LEU A 263 3.52 -2.62 7.58
N CYS A 264 4.48 -2.07 6.86
CA CYS A 264 4.22 -1.01 5.91
C CYS A 264 5.24 -1.03 4.78
N MET A 265 4.81 -0.52 3.63
CA MET A 265 5.66 -0.29 2.47
C MET A 265 5.84 1.20 2.23
N ILE A 266 7.09 1.63 2.04
CA ILE A 266 7.39 3.03 1.70
C ILE A 266 7.10 3.27 0.23
N THR A 267 6.32 4.31 -0.02
CA THR A 267 5.79 4.63 -1.34
C THR A 267 6.32 5.94 -1.91
N GLY A 268 7.09 6.71 -1.14
CA GLY A 268 7.69 7.96 -1.58
C GLY A 268 9.02 8.28 -0.88
N GLY A 269 9.75 9.26 -1.43
CA GLY A 269 11.02 9.72 -0.86
C GLY A 269 12.23 8.85 -1.26
N ARG A 270 13.29 8.92 -0.46
CA ARG A 270 14.57 8.23 -0.74
C ARG A 270 14.49 6.73 -0.48
N ASN A 271 13.68 6.32 0.50
CA ASN A 271 13.53 4.93 0.96
C ASN A 271 12.40 4.19 0.22
N LEU A 272 12.04 4.66 -0.98
CA LEU A 272 10.97 4.10 -1.81
C LEU A 272 11.17 2.60 -2.07
N GLY A 273 10.11 1.82 -1.86
CA GLY A 273 10.10 0.38 -2.15
C GLY A 273 10.64 -0.52 -1.04
N ARG A 274 11.04 0.05 0.10
CA ARG A 274 11.40 -0.73 1.30
C ARG A 274 10.15 -1.12 2.08
N VAL A 275 10.21 -2.29 2.72
CA VAL A 275 9.13 -2.87 3.51
C VAL A 275 9.67 -3.17 4.90
N GLY A 276 8.98 -2.69 5.93
CA GLY A 276 9.37 -2.90 7.32
C GLY A 276 8.19 -2.73 8.28
N THR A 277 8.44 -3.00 9.55
CA THR A 277 7.44 -2.82 10.62
C THR A 277 7.54 -1.42 11.21
N VAL A 278 6.39 -0.81 11.48
CA VAL A 278 6.32 0.48 12.19
C VAL A 278 6.75 0.29 13.64
N VAL A 279 7.80 0.97 14.08
CA VAL A 279 8.29 0.90 15.46
C VAL A 279 7.66 2.01 16.29
N ASN A 280 7.85 3.26 15.87
CA ASN A 280 7.41 4.42 16.61
C ASN A 280 6.86 5.50 15.68
N ARG A 281 5.90 6.28 16.17
CA ARG A 281 5.31 7.44 15.48
C ARG A 281 5.51 8.68 16.33
N GLU A 282 6.37 9.57 15.85
CA GLU A 282 6.59 10.89 16.42
C GLU A 282 5.56 11.86 15.85
N ARG A 283 4.79 12.49 16.74
CA ARG A 283 3.81 13.51 16.37
C ARG A 283 4.42 14.89 16.59
N HIS A 284 4.48 15.67 15.53
CA HIS A 284 4.93 17.06 15.60
C HIS A 284 3.75 17.98 15.30
N PRO A 285 3.19 18.69 16.29
CA PRO A 285 2.05 19.57 16.06
C PRO A 285 2.43 20.68 15.07
N GLY A 286 1.63 20.83 14.01
CA GLY A 286 1.87 21.81 12.93
C GLY A 286 2.86 21.36 11.85
N SER A 287 3.48 20.19 12.00
CA SER A 287 4.42 19.58 11.06
C SER A 287 3.90 18.21 10.59
N PHE A 288 4.64 17.58 9.69
CA PHE A 288 4.41 16.17 9.35
C PHE A 288 4.79 15.29 10.55
N ASP A 289 3.97 14.27 10.79
CA ASP A 289 4.32 13.16 11.67
C ASP A 289 5.49 12.38 11.04
N ILE A 290 6.42 11.94 11.87
CA ILE A 290 7.56 11.13 11.44
C ILE A 290 7.35 9.71 11.96
N VAL A 291 7.50 8.74 11.06
CA VAL A 291 7.32 7.32 11.36
C VAL A 291 8.67 6.63 11.22
N HIS A 292 9.09 5.98 12.31
CA HIS A 292 10.28 5.14 12.35
C HIS A 292 9.91 3.71 12.00
N ILE A 293 10.59 3.16 10.99
CA ILE A 293 10.35 1.84 10.43
C ILE A 293 11.62 1.01 10.58
N LYS A 294 11.46 -0.28 10.85
CA LYS A 294 12.54 -1.26 10.94
C LYS A 294 12.34 -2.36 9.91
N ASP A 295 13.36 -2.61 9.09
CA ASP A 295 13.38 -3.74 8.15
C ASP A 295 13.62 -5.07 8.89
N SER A 296 13.37 -6.19 8.21
CA SER A 296 13.70 -7.53 8.71
C SER A 296 15.21 -7.71 8.99
N GLN A 297 16.07 -7.01 8.24
CA GLN A 297 17.53 -7.00 8.44
C GLN A 297 17.97 -6.10 9.61
N GLY A 298 17.03 -5.47 10.33
CA GLY A 298 17.32 -4.63 11.48
C GLY A 298 17.69 -3.18 11.17
N HIS A 299 17.78 -2.80 9.89
CA HIS A 299 17.98 -1.40 9.50
C HIS A 299 16.77 -0.54 9.85
N THR A 300 17.03 0.60 10.51
CA THR A 300 16.01 1.58 10.89
C THR A 300 16.07 2.80 9.99
N PHE A 301 14.91 3.27 9.53
CA PHE A 301 14.81 4.52 8.78
C PHE A 301 13.49 5.24 9.07
N ALA A 302 13.48 6.54 8.84
CA ALA A 302 12.32 7.39 9.07
C ALA A 302 11.70 7.89 7.77
N THR A 303 10.38 7.98 7.75
CA THR A 303 9.60 8.60 6.66
C THR A 303 8.45 9.45 7.20
N ARG A 304 7.90 10.30 6.35
CA ARG A 304 6.67 11.07 6.63
C ARG A 304 5.42 10.23 6.41
#